data_AF-A0A6I1W5G4-F1
#
_entry.id   AF-A0A6I1W5G4-F1
#
_cell.length_a   1.000
_cell.length_b   1.000
_cell.length_c   1.000
_cell.angle_alpha   90.00
_cell.angle_beta   90.00
_cell.angle_gamma   90.00
#
_symmetry.space_group_name_H-M   'P 1'
#
loop_
_entity.id
_entity.type
_entity.pdbx_description
1 polymer ?
#
loop_
_entity_poly.entity_id
_entity_poly.type
_entity_poly.pdbx_seq_one_letter_code
_entity_poly.pdbx_strand_id
1 'polypeptide(L)'
;RNDEDFGQTLGRWGLPSGPYLVLPLLGPSTVRDAAGIYPDSFTKPYRYMNDIPARNMAIGMDVIDARASLLSAEKLITGDK
;
A
#
# COMPACT_ATOMS: atom_id res chain seq x y z
N ARG A 1 -10.49 -7.26 -4.35
CA ARG A 1 -10.67 -6.72 -2.98
C ARG A 1 -10.57 -5.21 -3.14
N ASN A 2 -11.64 -4.47 -2.88
CA ASN A 2 -11.57 -3.01 -2.89
C ASN A 2 -10.92 -2.61 -1.56
N ASP A 3 -9.68 -2.16 -1.63
CA ASP A 3 -8.99 -1.57 -0.50
C ASP A 3 -9.51 -0.13 -0.39
N GLU A 4 -10.41 0.12 0.56
CA GLU A 4 -10.81 1.49 0.88
C GLU A 4 -9.79 2.07 1.85
N ASP A 5 -9.22 3.21 1.47
CA ASP A 5 -8.16 3.89 2.22
C ASP A 5 -8.57 5.33 2.60
N PHE A 6 -7.84 5.93 3.52
CA PHE A 6 -8.13 7.30 3.97
C PHE A 6 -7.90 8.34 2.86
N GLY A 7 -7.02 8.05 1.89
CA GLY A 7 -6.80 8.88 0.71
C GLY A 7 -8.07 9.02 -0.14
N GLN A 8 -8.80 7.93 -0.35
CA GLN A 8 -10.10 7.92 -1.01
C GLN A 8 -11.15 8.71 -0.23
N THR A 9 -11.12 8.61 1.11
CA THR A 9 -11.99 9.41 1.98
C THR A 9 -11.75 10.91 1.77
N LEU A 10 -10.48 11.34 1.77
CA LEU A 10 -10.09 12.72 1.47
C LEU A 10 -10.47 13.13 0.04
N GLY A 11 -10.36 12.21 -0.92
CA GLY A 11 -10.82 12.41 -2.29
C GLY A 11 -12.31 12.71 -2.39
N ARG A 12 -13.14 11.98 -1.64
CA ARG A 12 -14.58 12.23 -1.56
C ARG A 12 -14.90 13.60 -0.95
N TRP A 13 -13.99 14.16 -0.17
CA TRP A 13 -14.11 15.48 0.45
C TRP A 13 -13.52 16.61 -0.41
N GLY A 14 -13.15 16.31 -1.66
CA GLY A 14 -12.68 17.30 -2.64
C GLY A 14 -11.18 17.56 -2.60
N LEU A 15 -10.39 16.78 -1.85
CA LEU A 15 -8.93 16.91 -1.85
C LEU A 15 -8.34 16.29 -3.13
N PRO A 16 -7.65 17.06 -3.98
CA PRO A 16 -7.05 16.54 -5.20
C PRO A 16 -5.90 15.59 -4.87
N SER A 17 -5.66 14.61 -5.74
CA SER A 17 -4.64 13.57 -5.53
C SER A 17 -3.20 14.14 -5.45
N GLY A 18 -2.95 15.26 -6.14
CA GLY A 18 -1.62 15.86 -6.25
C GLY A 18 -0.70 15.10 -7.21
N PRO A 19 0.61 15.44 -7.22
CA PRO A 19 1.59 14.78 -8.06
C PRO A 19 1.65 13.26 -7.84
N TYR A 20 1.96 12.54 -8.91
CA TYR A 20 2.24 11.11 -8.87
C TYR A 20 3.66 10.87 -8.36
N LEU A 21 3.83 9.88 -7.49
CA LEU A 21 5.12 9.44 -6.97
C LEU A 21 5.16 7.91 -6.81
N VAL A 22 6.36 7.37 -6.69
CA VAL A 22 6.55 5.94 -6.41
C VAL A 22 7.18 5.81 -5.03
N LEU A 23 6.44 5.18 -4.11
CA LEU A 23 6.90 4.93 -2.76
C LEU A 23 7.79 3.68 -2.73
N PRO A 24 8.92 3.70 -2.01
CA PRO A 24 9.72 2.50 -1.77
C PRO A 24 8.86 1.39 -1.15
N LEU A 25 8.93 0.18 -1.71
CA LEU A 25 8.20 -1.03 -1.30
C LEU A 25 6.68 -1.00 -1.50
N LEU A 26 6.04 0.16 -1.36
CA LEU A 26 4.59 0.33 -1.46
C LEU A 26 4.10 0.59 -2.89
N GLY A 27 4.99 1.07 -3.77
CA GLY A 27 4.72 1.24 -5.20
C GLY A 27 4.11 2.59 -5.59
N PRO A 28 3.51 2.67 -6.79
CA PRO A 28 2.79 3.83 -7.32
C PRO A 28 1.78 4.43 -6.34
N SER A 29 1.84 5.75 -6.10
CA SER A 29 0.87 6.46 -5.25
C SER A 29 0.76 7.94 -5.63
N THR A 30 -0.20 8.65 -5.05
CA THR A 30 -0.33 10.10 -5.14
C THR A 30 0.02 10.76 -3.80
N VAL A 31 0.31 12.06 -3.78
CA VAL A 31 0.65 12.77 -2.52
C VAL A 31 -0.46 12.63 -1.48
N ARG A 32 -1.72 12.71 -1.91
CA ARG A 32 -2.87 12.52 -1.01
C ARG A 32 -2.92 11.11 -0.44
N ASP A 33 -2.77 10.10 -1.29
CA ASP A 33 -2.89 8.70 -0.87
C ASP A 33 -1.70 8.32 0.02
N ALA A 34 -0.50 8.83 -0.29
CA ALA A 34 0.69 8.68 0.55
C ALA A 34 0.50 9.30 1.95
N ALA A 35 -0.18 10.46 2.04
CA ALA A 35 -0.54 11.06 3.31
C ALA A 35 -1.61 10.25 4.07
N GLY A 36 -2.51 9.57 3.35
CA GLY A 36 -3.52 8.65 3.89
C GLY A 36 -2.95 7.40 4.56
N ILE A 37 -1.74 6.96 4.18
CA ILE A 37 -1.07 5.80 4.79
C ILE A 37 -0.87 5.98 6.30
N TYR A 38 -0.62 7.21 6.76
CA TYR A 38 -0.39 7.48 8.18
C TYR A 38 -1.62 7.18 9.04
N PRO A 39 -2.81 7.78 8.81
CA PRO A 39 -4.03 7.40 9.53
C PRO A 39 -4.43 5.94 9.28
N ASP A 40 -4.22 5.39 8.09
CA ASP A 40 -4.51 3.96 7.82
C ASP A 40 -3.61 3.01 8.63
N SER A 41 -2.41 3.43 9.02
CA SER A 41 -1.55 2.60 9.88
C SER A 41 -2.15 2.31 11.26
N PHE A 42 -3.11 3.12 11.73
CA PHE A 42 -3.79 2.91 13.01
C PHE A 42 -4.82 1.77 12.95
N THR A 43 -5.34 1.45 11.77
CA THR A 43 -6.32 0.38 11.58
C THR A 43 -5.67 -0.98 11.34
N LYS A 44 -4.34 -1.02 11.12
CA LYS A 44 -3.61 -2.25 10.85
C LYS A 44 -3.38 -3.09 12.12
N PRO A 45 -3.57 -4.42 12.04
CA PRO A 45 -3.43 -5.32 13.19
C PRO A 45 -2.01 -5.33 13.77
N TYR A 46 -0.97 -5.03 12.97
CA TYR A 46 0.43 -5.00 13.40
C TYR A 46 0.70 -4.02 14.55
N ARG A 47 -0.12 -2.97 14.69
CA ARG A 47 0.02 -1.96 15.76
C ARG A 47 -0.33 -2.52 17.14
N TYR A 48 -1.16 -3.55 17.19
CA TYR A 48 -1.62 -4.20 18.41
C TYR A 48 -0.80 -5.46 18.75
N MET A 49 0.21 -5.80 17.94
CA MET A 49 1.12 -6.93 18.19
C MET A 49 2.25 -6.49 19.13
N ASN A 50 2.24 -7.03 20.35
CA ASN A 50 3.28 -6.78 21.36
C ASN A 50 4.59 -7.54 21.07
N ASP A 51 4.51 -8.63 20.29
CA ASP A 51 5.68 -9.41 19.87
C ASP A 51 6.37 -8.74 18.67
N ILE A 52 7.54 -8.15 18.93
CA ILE A 52 8.33 -7.41 17.94
C ILE A 52 8.82 -8.32 16.80
N PRO A 53 9.43 -9.49 17.07
CA PRO A 53 9.79 -10.46 16.03
C PRO A 53 8.61 -10.84 15.12
N ALA A 54 7.47 -11.22 15.71
CA ALA A 54 6.29 -11.65 14.96
C ALA A 54 5.72 -10.51 14.10
N ARG A 55 5.69 -9.29 14.64
CA ARG A 55 5.26 -8.10 13.90
C ARG A 55 6.15 -7.85 12.67
N ASN A 56 7.46 -7.89 12.85
CA ASN A 56 8.40 -7.64 11.77
C ASN A 56 8.34 -8.74 10.70
N MET A 57 8.16 -10.00 11.11
CA MET A 57 7.93 -11.12 10.19
C MET A 57 6.64 -10.95 9.38
N ALA A 58 5.55 -10.52 10.02
CA ALA A 58 4.28 -10.28 9.34
C ALA A 58 4.41 -9.17 8.28
N ILE A 59 5.02 -8.03 8.64
CA ILE A 59 5.29 -6.94 7.68
C ILE A 59 6.16 -7.41 6.52
N GLY A 60 7.19 -8.21 6.80
CA GLY A 60 8.05 -8.78 5.76
C GLY A 60 7.28 -9.71 4.81
N MET A 61 6.38 -10.53 5.35
CA MET A 61 5.52 -11.42 4.57
C MET A 61 4.59 -10.63 3.65
N ASP A 62 3.99 -9.53 4.13
CA ASP A 62 3.13 -8.68 3.30
C ASP A 62 3.86 -8.06 2.11
N VAL A 63 5.13 -7.66 2.30
CA VAL A 63 5.94 -7.10 1.21
C VAL A 63 6.23 -8.16 0.14
N ILE A 64 6.51 -9.39 0.57
CA ILE A 64 6.75 -10.51 -0.35
C ILE A 64 5.45 -10.87 -1.08
N ASP A 65 4.32 -10.94 -0.37
CA ASP A 65 3.01 -11.22 -0.93
C ASP A 65 2.59 -10.14 -1.94
N ALA A 66 2.78 -8.87 -1.61
CA ALA A 66 2.55 -7.75 -2.53
C ALA A 66 3.36 -7.91 -3.82
N ARG A 67 4.66 -8.22 -3.72
CA ARG A 67 5.49 -8.53 -4.89
C ARG A 67 4.98 -9.72 -5.68
N ALA A 68 4.62 -10.81 -5.01
CA ALA A 68 4.12 -12.01 -5.66
C ALA A 68 2.83 -11.75 -6.43
N SER A 69 1.94 -10.92 -5.89
CA SER A 69 0.69 -10.51 -6.55
C SER A 69 0.96 -9.72 -7.85
N LEU A 70 2.01 -8.91 -7.87
CA LEU A 70 2.43 -8.12 -9.03
C LEU A 70 3.16 -8.93 -10.11
N LEU A 71 3.74 -10.09 -9.79
CA LEU A 71 4.40 -10.95 -10.79
C LEU A 71 3.45 -11.36 -11.93
N SER A 72 2.18 -11.59 -11.61
CA SER A 72 1.16 -11.91 -12.61
C SER A 72 0.88 -10.72 -13.53
N ALA A 73 0.85 -9.50 -12.99
CA ALA A 73 0.65 -8.27 -13.75
C ALA A 73 1.88 -7.92 -14.62
N GLU A 74 3.09 -8.19 -14.12
CA GLU A 74 4.33 -8.02 -14.88
C GLU A 74 4.37 -8.91 -16.13
N LYS A 75 3.92 -10.16 -16.02
CA LYS A 75 3.84 -11.09 -17.17
C LYS A 75 2.94 -10.57 -18.30
N LEU A 76 1.90 -9.80 -17.98
CA LEU A 76 0.99 -9.22 -18.98
C LEU A 76 1.60 -8.02 -19.70
N ILE A 77 2.42 -7.23 -19.02
CA ILE A 77 3.07 -6.04 -19.59
C ILE A 77 4.34 -6.42 -20.37
N THR A 78 5.06 -7.45 -19.92
CA THR A 78 6.32 -7.92 -20.52
C THR A 78 6.10 -8.93 -21.66
N GLY A 79 4.85 -9.29 -21.96
CA GLY A 79 4.48 -10.35 -22.91
C GLY A 79 4.75 -10.10 -24.40
N ASP A 80 5.40 -9.00 -24.79
CA ASP A 80 5.69 -8.64 -26.19
C ASP A 80 7.16 -8.93 -26.58
N LYS A 81 7.63 -10.16 -26.34
CA LYS A 81 8.85 -10.68 -26.97
C LYS A 81 8.63 -12.05 -27.58
#